data_AF-A0A7S4JC90-F1
#
_entry.id   AF-A0A7S4JC90-F1
#
_cell.length_a   1.000
_cell.length_b   1.000
_cell.length_c   1.000
_cell.angle_alpha   90.00
_cell.angle_beta   90.00
_cell.angle_gamma   90.00
#
_symmetry.space_group_name_H-M   'P 1'
#
loop_
_entity.id
_entity.type
_entity.pdbx_description
1 polymer ?
#
loop_
_entity_poly.entity_id
_entity_poly.type
_entity_poly.pdbx_seq_one_letter_code
_entity_poly.pdbx_strand_id
1 'polypeptide(L)'
;MMKKGVVRWSKRLARFLVSRVLRCGPIPKHVAFIMDGNRRWAERRRMMRQEGHAYGFLQLKECLKWCLDLGIKVVTVYAFSLENFKRSAVEVETIMKLAEEKLNELAEERGFLDRHGIKVQVSLRRCASS
;
A
#
# COMPACT_ATOMS: atom_id res chain seq x y z
N MET A 1 -24.77 -5.67 19.73
CA MET A 1 -23.69 -6.23 18.87
C MET A 1 -24.11 -6.48 17.40
N MET A 2 -25.41 -6.66 17.08
CA MET A 2 -25.91 -6.91 15.70
C MET A 2 -25.72 -5.76 14.68
N LYS A 3 -25.78 -4.49 15.10
CA LYS A 3 -25.72 -3.34 14.16
C LYS A 3 -24.37 -3.24 13.40
N LYS A 4 -23.26 -3.66 14.02
CA LYS A 4 -21.92 -3.62 13.38
C LYS A 4 -21.79 -4.62 12.22
N GLY A 5 -22.45 -5.77 12.32
CA GLY A 5 -22.46 -6.79 11.28
C GLY A 5 -23.18 -6.32 10.02
N VAL A 6 -24.37 -5.74 10.20
CA VAL A 6 -25.21 -5.21 9.11
C VAL A 6 -24.51 -4.06 8.37
N VAL A 7 -23.92 -3.11 9.11
CA VAL A 7 -23.18 -1.99 8.50
C VAL A 7 -21.94 -2.45 7.74
N ARG A 8 -21.25 -3.50 8.23
CA ARG A 8 -20.09 -4.05 7.52
C ARG A 8 -20.50 -4.77 6.24
N TRP A 9 -21.61 -5.49 6.28
CA TRP A 9 -22.18 -6.18 5.11
C TRP A 9 -22.65 -5.19 4.05
N SER A 10 -23.39 -4.15 4.43
CA SER A 10 -23.87 -3.14 3.47
C SER A 10 -22.71 -2.41 2.79
N LYS A 11 -21.65 -2.06 3.52
CA LYS A 11 -20.43 -1.46 2.93
C LYS A 11 -19.67 -2.40 1.99
N ARG A 12 -19.72 -3.71 2.22
CA ARG A 12 -19.11 -4.70 1.31
C ARG A 12 -19.94 -4.84 0.04
N LEU A 13 -21.25 -4.94 0.17
CA LEU A 13 -22.17 -5.01 -0.96
C LEU A 13 -22.09 -3.76 -1.83
N ALA A 14 -22.09 -2.57 -1.21
CA ALA A 14 -21.95 -1.31 -1.94
C ALA A 14 -20.64 -1.25 -2.73
N ARG A 15 -19.50 -1.63 -2.11
CA ARG A 15 -18.22 -1.70 -2.82
C ARG A 15 -18.24 -2.70 -3.97
N PHE A 16 -18.83 -3.87 -3.77
CA PHE A 16 -18.97 -4.87 -4.82
C PHE A 16 -19.76 -4.33 -6.02
N LEU A 17 -20.93 -3.72 -5.78
CA LEU A 17 -21.77 -3.15 -6.83
C LEU A 17 -21.07 -2.00 -7.56
N VAL A 18 -20.48 -1.05 -6.82
CA VAL A 18 -19.73 0.07 -7.42
C VAL A 18 -18.57 -0.45 -8.28
N SER A 19 -17.82 -1.44 -7.79
CA SER A 19 -16.71 -2.02 -8.57
C SER A 19 -17.18 -2.70 -9.85
N ARG A 20 -18.39 -3.27 -9.87
CA ARG A 20 -18.99 -3.88 -11.06
C ARG A 20 -19.39 -2.82 -12.07
N VAL A 21 -20.04 -1.75 -11.62
CA VAL A 21 -20.44 -0.64 -12.47
C VAL A 21 -19.22 0.07 -13.06
N LEU A 22 -18.19 0.34 -12.25
CA LEU A 22 -16.94 0.96 -12.74
C LEU A 22 -16.24 0.08 -13.78
N ARG A 23 -16.29 -1.24 -13.63
CA ARG A 23 -15.74 -2.20 -14.59
C ARG A 23 -16.46 -2.24 -15.94
N CYS A 24 -17.67 -1.68 -16.04
CA CYS A 24 -18.34 -1.50 -17.33
C CYS A 24 -17.72 -0.36 -18.16
N GLY A 25 -16.96 0.54 -17.51
CA GLY A 25 -16.23 1.62 -18.15
C GLY A 25 -14.74 1.31 -18.37
N PRO A 26 -13.98 2.27 -18.91
CA PRO A 26 -12.54 2.11 -19.09
C PRO A 26 -11.82 2.04 -17.74
N ILE A 27 -11.13 0.93 -17.47
CA ILE A 27 -10.29 0.73 -16.29
C ILE A 27 -8.82 0.99 -16.66
N PRO A 28 -8.08 1.79 -15.87
CA PRO A 28 -6.66 1.98 -16.10
C PRO A 28 -5.89 0.66 -15.94
N LYS A 29 -4.96 0.40 -16.87
CA LYS A 29 -4.09 -0.79 -16.80
C LYS A 29 -2.99 -0.64 -15.74
N HIS A 30 -2.58 0.59 -15.45
CA HIS A 30 -1.48 0.94 -14.56
C HIS A 30 -1.83 2.15 -13.69
N VAL A 31 -1.58 2.05 -12.39
CA VAL A 31 -1.72 3.15 -11.43
C VAL A 31 -0.44 3.29 -10.62
N ALA A 32 -0.01 4.52 -10.38
CA ALA A 32 1.13 4.83 -9.52
C ALA A 32 0.67 5.56 -8.25
N PHE A 33 1.17 5.13 -7.09
CA PHE A 33 0.91 5.76 -5.80
C PHE A 33 2.17 6.41 -5.25
N ILE A 34 2.06 7.67 -4.82
CA ILE A 34 3.08 8.35 -4.01
C ILE A 34 2.56 8.40 -2.58
N MET A 35 3.19 7.64 -1.68
CA MET A 35 2.76 7.57 -0.29
C MET A 35 3.38 8.70 0.54
N ASP A 36 2.85 9.91 0.38
CA ASP A 36 3.26 11.07 1.17
C ASP A 36 2.32 11.33 2.36
N GLY A 37 2.82 12.03 3.38
CA GLY A 37 2.03 12.53 4.49
C GLY A 37 2.00 11.64 5.73
N ASN A 38 2.68 10.49 5.73
CA ASN A 38 2.73 9.57 6.88
C ASN A 38 3.21 10.26 8.17
N ARG A 39 4.23 11.12 8.08
CA ARG A 39 4.74 11.92 9.22
C ARG A 39 3.69 12.92 9.74
N ARG A 40 3.09 13.71 8.84
CA ARG A 40 2.04 14.69 9.17
C ARG A 40 0.79 14.02 9.75
N TRP A 41 0.45 12.81 9.27
CA TRP A 41 -0.65 12.01 9.78
C TRP A 41 -0.38 11.54 11.23
N ALA A 42 0.84 11.11 11.54
CA ALA A 42 1.24 10.71 12.88
C ALA A 42 1.25 11.90 13.85
N GLU A 43 1.83 13.04 13.44
CA GLU A 43 1.90 14.25 14.24
C GLU A 43 0.50 14.77 14.62
N ARG A 44 -0.44 14.79 13.66
CA ARG A 44 -1.84 15.17 13.94
C ARG A 44 -2.55 14.24 14.92
N ARG A 45 -2.09 12.99 15.06
CA ARG A 45 -2.62 12.01 16.00
C ARG A 45 -1.80 11.87 17.29
N ARG A 46 -0.75 12.69 17.48
CA ARG A 46 0.20 12.58 18.59
C ARG A 46 0.84 11.18 18.69
N MET A 47 1.10 10.57 17.52
CA MET A 47 1.69 9.24 17.37
C MET A 47 3.16 9.35 16.96
N MET A 48 3.93 8.28 17.18
CA MET A 48 5.32 8.21 16.75
C MET A 48 5.40 8.16 15.22
N ARG A 49 6.46 8.74 14.64
CA ARG A 49 6.65 8.75 13.17
C ARG A 49 6.65 7.34 12.57
N GLN A 50 7.27 6.39 13.27
CA GLN A 50 7.31 4.97 12.86
C GLN A 50 5.89 4.38 12.74
N GLU A 51 4.99 4.71 13.66
CA GLU A 51 3.59 4.28 13.58
C GLU A 51 2.91 4.86 12.34
N GLY A 52 3.18 6.13 12.00
CA GLY A 52 2.69 6.74 10.76
C GLY A 52 3.11 5.97 9.50
N HIS A 53 4.35 5.47 9.46
CA HIS A 53 4.82 4.64 8.36
C HIS A 53 4.12 3.28 8.30
N ALA A 54 3.90 2.63 9.46
CA ALA A 54 3.15 1.38 9.53
C ALA A 54 1.68 1.55 9.07
N TYR A 55 1.01 2.63 9.48
CA TYR A 55 -0.34 2.95 9.00
C TYR A 55 -0.38 3.25 7.50
N GLY A 56 0.63 3.96 6.97
CA GLY A 56 0.78 4.17 5.53
C GLY A 56 0.83 2.85 4.76
N PHE A 57 1.59 1.87 5.27
CA PHE A 57 1.64 0.54 4.67
C PHE A 57 0.29 -0.20 4.72
N LEU A 58 -0.42 -0.16 5.86
CA LEU A 58 -1.76 -0.76 5.96
C LEU A 58 -2.73 -0.15 4.95
N GLN A 59 -2.66 1.18 4.76
CA GLN A 59 -3.49 1.87 3.78
C GLN A 59 -3.11 1.47 2.35
N LEU A 60 -1.83 1.30 2.06
CA LEU A 60 -1.37 0.78 0.77
C LEU A 60 -1.91 -0.62 0.49
N LYS A 61 -1.84 -1.52 1.47
CA LYS A 61 -2.37 -2.89 1.34
C LYS A 61 -3.84 -2.89 0.95
N GLU A 62 -4.64 -2.00 1.54
CA GLU A 62 -6.05 -1.85 1.16
C GLU A 62 -6.23 -1.25 -0.25
N CYS A 63 -5.42 -0.26 -0.64
CA CYS A 63 -5.44 0.28 -2.00
C CYS A 63 -5.08 -0.78 -3.06
N LEU A 64 -4.08 -1.63 -2.78
CA LEU A 64 -3.69 -2.73 -3.67
C LEU A 64 -4.81 -3.74 -3.85
N LYS A 65 -5.53 -4.09 -2.76
CA LYS A 65 -6.73 -4.95 -2.85
C LYS A 65 -7.80 -4.31 -3.72
N TRP A 66 -8.04 -3.01 -3.61
CA TRP A 66 -9.02 -2.34 -4.47
C TRP A 66 -8.59 -2.33 -5.94
N CYS A 67 -7.29 -2.15 -6.22
CA CYS A 67 -6.75 -2.25 -7.57
C CYS A 67 -6.98 -3.63 -8.16
N LEU A 68 -6.72 -4.68 -7.36
CA LEU A 68 -7.00 -6.07 -7.74
C LEU A 68 -8.50 -6.30 -8.00
N ASP A 69 -9.36 -5.84 -7.09
CA ASP A 69 -10.81 -5.95 -7.21
C ASP A 69 -11.33 -5.25 -8.48
N LEU A 70 -10.72 -4.13 -8.88
CA LEU A 70 -11.08 -3.38 -10.10
C LEU A 70 -10.49 -3.99 -11.38
N GLY A 71 -9.54 -4.92 -11.28
CA GLY A 71 -8.85 -5.52 -12.43
C GLY A 71 -7.68 -4.71 -12.97
N ILE A 72 -7.10 -3.81 -12.17
CA ILE A 72 -5.90 -3.06 -12.51
C ILE A 72 -4.70 -4.03 -12.48
N LYS A 73 -3.98 -4.12 -13.59
CA LYS A 73 -2.94 -5.14 -13.79
C LYS A 73 -1.58 -4.77 -13.20
N VAL A 74 -1.26 -3.47 -13.20
CA VAL A 74 0.04 -2.98 -12.76
C VAL A 74 -0.18 -1.89 -11.72
N VAL A 75 0.53 -1.99 -10.60
CA VAL A 75 0.58 -0.92 -9.60
C VAL A 75 2.03 -0.61 -9.30
N THR A 76 2.39 0.68 -9.38
CA THR A 76 3.69 1.17 -8.93
C THR A 76 3.51 1.95 -7.65
N VAL A 77 4.37 1.68 -6.67
CA VAL A 77 4.35 2.41 -5.41
C VAL A 77 5.68 3.09 -5.24
N TYR A 78 5.65 4.40 -5.14
CA TYR A 78 6.81 5.20 -4.80
C TYR A 78 6.99 5.20 -3.29
N ALA A 79 7.74 4.21 -2.81
CA ALA A 79 7.98 4.02 -1.38
C ALA A 79 9.04 4.99 -0.83
N PHE A 80 10.00 5.43 -1.66
CA PHE A 80 11.10 6.26 -1.21
C PHE A 80 11.69 7.12 -2.33
N SER A 81 11.97 8.41 -2.06
CA SER A 81 12.65 9.30 -3.00
C SER A 81 14.14 9.39 -2.75
N LEU A 82 14.92 9.71 -3.80
CA LEU A 82 16.34 10.03 -3.65
C LEU A 82 16.56 11.28 -2.78
N GLU A 83 15.59 12.20 -2.75
CA GLU A 83 15.63 13.38 -1.88
C GLU A 83 15.44 13.05 -0.39
N ASN A 84 14.82 11.91 -0.07
CA ASN A 84 14.72 11.43 1.30
C ASN A 84 16.05 10.89 1.85
N PHE A 85 17.10 10.74 1.03
CA PHE A 85 18.47 10.46 1.53
C PHE A 85 19.08 11.64 2.29
N LYS A 86 18.45 12.83 2.29
CA LYS A 86 18.82 13.93 3.21
C LYS A 86 18.40 13.66 4.67
N ARG A 87 17.65 12.59 4.94
CA ARG A 87 17.28 12.15 6.30
C ARG A 87 18.42 11.34 6.92
N SER A 88 18.42 11.17 8.24
CA SER A 88 19.47 10.40 8.91
C SER A 88 19.50 8.95 8.39
N ALA A 89 20.70 8.39 8.24
CA ALA A 89 20.90 7.04 7.73
C ALA A 89 20.04 5.99 8.48
N VAL A 90 19.89 6.18 9.79
CA VAL A 90 19.06 5.33 10.66
C VAL A 90 17.57 5.36 10.27
N GLU A 91 17.02 6.53 9.89
CA GLU A 91 15.62 6.64 9.46
C GLU A 91 15.42 5.92 8.11
N VAL A 92 16.38 6.05 7.20
CA VAL A 92 16.33 5.38 5.88
C VAL A 92 16.37 3.86 6.04
N GLU A 93 17.30 3.35 6.84
CA GLU A 93 17.42 1.92 7.13
C GLU A 93 16.15 1.35 7.77
N THR A 94 15.58 2.07 8.74
CA THR A 94 14.31 1.67 9.39
C THR A 94 13.17 1.58 8.37
N ILE A 95 13.06 2.53 7.45
CA ILE A 95 12.01 2.54 6.42
C ILE A 95 12.22 1.39 5.43
N MET A 96 13.46 1.15 4.99
CA MET A 96 13.78 0.07 4.06
C MET A 96 13.49 -1.30 4.69
N LYS A 97 13.89 -1.51 5.95
CA LYS A 97 13.61 -2.73 6.70
C LYS A 97 12.11 -2.96 6.88
N LEU A 98 11.36 -1.91 7.22
CA LEU A 98 9.90 -1.99 7.32
C LEU A 98 9.27 -2.32 5.95
N ALA A 99 9.77 -1.76 4.85
CA ALA A 99 9.28 -2.07 3.52
C ALA A 99 9.55 -3.53 3.14
N GLU A 100 10.75 -4.05 3.44
CA GLU A 100 11.14 -5.43 3.20
C GLU A 100 10.27 -6.40 4.02
N GLU A 101 10.16 -6.21 5.33
CA GLU A 101 9.33 -7.03 6.22
C GLU A 101 7.89 -7.10 5.73
N LYS A 102 7.36 -5.96 5.27
CA LYS A 102 5.97 -5.86 4.86
C LYS A 102 5.70 -6.40 3.45
N LEU A 103 6.67 -6.32 2.54
CA LEU A 103 6.59 -7.01 1.25
C LEU A 103 6.72 -8.53 1.43
N ASN A 104 7.58 -8.99 2.33
CA ASN A 104 7.69 -10.40 2.69
C ASN A 104 6.41 -10.91 3.33
N GLU A 105 5.81 -10.17 4.26
CA GLU A 105 4.50 -10.51 4.85
C GLU A 105 3.41 -10.65 3.77
N LEU A 106 3.38 -9.77 2.77
CA LEU A 106 2.45 -9.88 1.63
C LEU A 106 2.72 -11.11 0.76
N ALA A 107 3.98 -11.50 0.60
CA ALA A 107 4.36 -12.68 -0.15
C ALA A 107 4.03 -13.98 0.60
N GLU A 108 4.23 -13.99 1.92
CA GLU A 108 3.98 -15.12 2.80
C GLU A 108 2.50 -15.30 3.15
N GLU A 109 1.65 -14.29 2.91
CA GLU A 109 0.21 -14.35 3.17
C GLU A 109 -0.48 -15.38 2.25
N ARG A 110 -0.38 -16.67 2.63
CA ARG A 110 -1.12 -17.84 2.12
C ARG A 110 -1.18 -17.93 0.59
N GLY A 111 -0.07 -17.80 -0.12
CA GLY A 111 -0.05 -17.90 -1.58
C GLY A 111 -1.04 -16.94 -2.25
N PHE A 112 -1.31 -15.77 -1.63
CA PHE A 112 -2.15 -14.74 -2.22
C PHE A 112 -1.56 -14.27 -3.54
N LEU A 113 -0.24 -14.13 -3.59
CA LEU A 113 0.49 -13.82 -4.80
C LEU A 113 0.32 -14.91 -5.85
N ASP A 114 0.54 -16.18 -5.50
CA ASP A 114 0.42 -17.30 -6.42
C ASP A 114 -1.02 -17.47 -6.95
N ARG A 115 -2.02 -17.38 -6.07
CA ARG A 115 -3.43 -17.52 -6.43
C ARG A 115 -3.94 -16.43 -7.37
N HIS A 116 -3.35 -15.24 -7.32
CA HIS A 116 -3.73 -14.13 -8.19
C HIS A 116 -2.69 -13.83 -9.28
N GLY A 117 -1.63 -14.64 -9.39
CA GLY A 117 -0.53 -14.44 -10.35
C GLY A 117 0.19 -13.10 -10.19
N ILE A 118 0.31 -12.59 -8.96
CA ILE A 118 0.89 -11.27 -8.68
C ILE A 118 2.42 -11.38 -8.62
N LYS A 119 3.09 -10.63 -9.50
CA LYS A 119 4.55 -10.48 -9.48
C LYS A 119 4.94 -9.17 -8.79
N VAL A 120 5.78 -9.24 -7.78
CA VAL A 120 6.36 -8.07 -7.10
C VAL A 120 7.75 -7.80 -7.68
N GLN A 121 8.01 -6.56 -8.10
CA GLN A 121 9.32 -6.12 -8.55
C GLN A 121 9.74 -4.87 -7.76
N VAL A 122 10.90 -4.92 -7.14
CA VAL A 122 11.50 -3.80 -6.42
C VAL A 122 12.59 -3.18 -7.29
N SER A 123 12.48 -1.88 -7.57
CA SER A 123 13.48 -1.14 -8.34
C SER A 123 14.13 -0.09 -7.44
N LEU A 124 15.39 -0.31 -7.07
CA LEU A 124 16.20 0.62 -6.28
C LEU A 124 17.37 1.10 -7.12
N ARG A 125 17.59 2.42 -7.18
CA ARG A 125 18.88 2.98 -7.59
C ARG A 125 19.73 3.18 -6.35
N ARG A 126 20.78 2.38 -6.18
CA ARG A 126 21.85 2.69 -5.22
C ARG A 126 22.64 3.86 -5.79
N CYS A 127 22.71 4.97 -5.05
CA CYS A 127 23.78 5.93 -5.26
C CYS A 127 25.06 5.24 -4.77
N ALA A 128 26.03 5.05 -5.65
CA ALA A 128 27.37 4.66 -5.24
C ALA A 128 27.93 5.78 -4.36
N SER A 129 28.22 5.48 -3.10
CA SER A 129 29.04 6.33 -2.25
C SER A 129 30.46 6.29 -2.79
N SER A 130 30.91 7.42 -3.36
CA SER A 130 32.33 7.76 -3.51
C SER A 130 32.96 8.02 -2.16
#